data_AF-A0AAX6MH39-F1
#
_entry.id   AF-A0AAX6MH39-F1
#
_cell.length_a   1.000
_cell.length_b   1.000
_cell.length_c   1.000
_cell.angle_alpha   90.00
_cell.angle_beta   90.00
_cell.angle_gamma   90.00
#
_symmetry.space_group_name_H-M   'P 1'
#
loop_
_entity.id
_entity.type
_entity.pdbx_description
1 polymer ?
#
loop_
_entity_poly.entity_id
_entity_poly.type
_entity_poly.pdbx_seq_one_letter_code
_entity_poly.pdbx_strand_id
1 'polypeptide(L)'
;MRLLNAHTMQLEEILDVEHAPAYAILSHTWGEKEVTFQSLHDEKNKSTSGYRKIESFCLQAIRDDFDYAWVDTCCIDKKDPTELSEAINSMFRWYQMSSVCYVYLSDVEVDERGPQTYYFL
;
A
#
# COMPACT_ATOMS: atom_id res chain seq x y z
N MET A 1 -7.17 3.96 11.38
CA MET A 1 -6.64 3.38 10.11
C MET A 1 -5.40 2.55 10.42
N ARG A 2 -4.84 1.82 9.47
CA ARG A 2 -3.71 0.91 9.72
C ARG A 2 -2.52 1.19 8.81
N LEU A 3 -1.33 0.79 9.25
CA LEU A 3 -0.15 0.61 8.40
C LEU A 3 0.13 -0.89 8.23
N LEU A 4 0.68 -1.25 7.08
CA LEU A 4 1.17 -2.59 6.80
C LEU A 4 2.65 -2.64 7.18
N ASN A 5 3.01 -3.54 8.08
CA ASN A 5 4.41 -3.85 8.37
C ASN A 5 5.02 -4.53 7.15
N ALA A 6 5.97 -3.87 6.49
CA ALA A 6 6.51 -4.30 5.21
C ALA A 6 7.25 -5.66 5.30
N HIS A 7 7.79 -5.99 6.47
CA HIS A 7 8.54 -7.23 6.69
C HIS A 7 7.64 -8.43 6.98
N THR A 8 6.47 -8.21 7.59
CA THR A 8 5.61 -9.29 8.10
C THR A 8 4.24 -9.36 7.43
N MET A 9 3.89 -8.35 6.62
CA MET A 9 2.58 -8.18 6.00
C MET A 9 1.42 -8.13 7.03
N GLN A 10 1.73 -7.80 8.29
CA GLN A 10 0.73 -7.62 9.34
C GLN A 10 0.23 -6.17 9.37
N LEU A 11 -1.06 -6.00 9.66
CA LEU A 11 -1.68 -4.67 9.81
C LEU A 11 -1.57 -4.20 11.26
N GLU A 12 -1.04 -3.00 11.44
CA GLU A 12 -0.86 -2.34 12.73
C GLU A 12 -1.74 -1.09 12.80
N GLU A 13 -2.51 -0.95 13.87
CA GLU A 13 -3.45 0.16 14.04
C GLU A 13 -2.71 1.46 14.40
N ILE A 14 -3.07 2.53 13.68
CA ILE A 14 -2.54 3.87 13.87
C ILE A 14 -3.70 4.79 14.27
N LEU A 15 -3.58 5.33 15.48
CA LEU A 15 -4.58 6.22 16.09
C LEU A 15 -4.48 7.65 15.54
N ASP A 16 -3.27 8.11 15.22
CA ASP A 16 -3.00 9.45 14.74
C ASP A 16 -1.88 9.43 13.70
N VAL A 17 -2.17 9.94 12.51
CA VAL A 17 -1.22 10.01 11.40
C VAL A 17 -0.08 11.00 11.66
N GLU A 18 -0.30 12.01 12.51
CA GLU A 18 0.74 12.99 12.89
C GLU A 18 1.86 12.35 13.72
N HIS A 19 1.56 11.22 14.38
CA HIS A 19 2.49 10.45 15.22
C HIS A 19 2.80 9.07 14.62
N ALA A 20 2.43 8.82 13.37
CA ALA A 20 2.74 7.58 12.69
C ALA A 20 4.27 7.41 12.51
N PRO A 21 4.79 6.18 12.52
CA PRO A 21 6.17 5.93 12.11
C PRO A 21 6.38 6.34 10.64
N ALA A 22 7.61 6.51 10.18
CA ALA A 22 7.86 6.78 8.77
C ALA A 22 7.36 5.61 7.89
N TYR A 23 6.61 5.93 6.83
CA TYR A 23 6.04 4.93 5.93
C TYR A 23 6.10 5.37 4.47
N ALA A 24 6.17 4.36 3.60
CA ALA A 24 5.93 4.48 2.18
C ALA A 24 4.43 4.39 1.89
N ILE A 25 3.94 5.14 0.89
CA ILE A 25 2.56 5.04 0.41
C ILE A 25 2.50 4.57 -1.03
N LEU A 26 1.50 3.74 -1.36
CA LEU A 26 1.25 3.28 -2.72
C LEU A 26 0.08 4.06 -3.33
N SER A 27 0.37 4.76 -4.43
CA SER A 27 -0.65 5.26 -5.37
C SER A 27 -0.80 4.26 -6.52
N HIS A 28 -2.02 3.88 -6.84
CA HIS A 28 -2.30 2.99 -7.96
C HIS A 28 -3.68 3.27 -8.56
N THR A 29 -3.93 2.74 -9.75
CA THR A 29 -5.29 2.52 -10.25
C THR A 29 -5.80 1.18 -9.74
N TRP A 30 -7.10 1.09 -9.43
CA TRP A 30 -7.68 -0.17 -8.97
C TRP A 30 -7.76 -1.15 -10.13
N GLY A 31 -7.11 -2.30 -9.98
CA GLY A 31 -7.08 -3.36 -10.98
C GLY A 31 -8.02 -4.52 -10.67
N GLU A 32 -7.93 -5.56 -11.49
CA GLU A 32 -8.58 -6.83 -11.17
C GLU A 32 -7.87 -7.54 -10.00
N LYS A 33 -8.65 -8.16 -9.11
CA LYS A 33 -8.16 -8.99 -7.98
C LYS A 33 -7.34 -8.23 -6.94
N GLU A 34 -7.70 -6.98 -6.65
CA GLU A 34 -7.18 -6.25 -5.49
C GLU A 34 -7.39 -7.03 -4.20
N VAL A 35 -6.36 -7.01 -3.36
CA VAL A 35 -6.42 -7.60 -2.02
C VAL A 35 -7.03 -6.58 -1.07
N THR A 36 -8.06 -6.98 -0.34
CA THR A 36 -8.76 -6.10 0.61
C THR A 36 -8.30 -6.36 2.03
N PHE A 37 -8.70 -5.50 2.97
CA PHE A 37 -8.47 -5.68 4.40
C PHE A 37 -8.87 -7.10 4.87
N GLN A 38 -10.03 -7.60 4.42
CA GLN A 38 -10.55 -8.90 4.84
C GLN A 38 -9.83 -10.09 4.20
N SER A 39 -9.15 -9.86 3.08
CA SER A 39 -8.62 -10.93 2.24
C SER A 39 -7.10 -11.00 2.22
N LEU A 40 -6.42 -10.03 2.86
CA LEU A 40 -4.96 -9.93 2.95
C LEU A 40 -4.30 -11.19 3.49
N HIS A 41 -4.90 -11.82 4.50
CA HIS A 41 -4.35 -13.02 5.14
C HIS A 41 -4.95 -14.33 4.61
N ASP A 42 -5.76 -14.28 3.55
CA ASP A 42 -6.26 -15.50 2.90
C ASP A 42 -5.16 -16.10 2.01
N GLU A 43 -4.74 -17.33 2.32
CA GLU A 43 -3.75 -18.09 1.55
C GLU A 43 -4.08 -18.18 0.06
N LYS A 44 -5.36 -18.19 -0.31
CA LYS A 44 -5.78 -18.23 -1.72
C LYS A 44 -5.34 -16.99 -2.50
N ASN A 45 -5.19 -15.85 -1.82
CA ASN A 45 -4.83 -14.59 -2.45
C ASN A 45 -3.33 -14.45 -2.69
N LYS A 46 -2.46 -15.23 -2.04
CA LYS A 46 -0.99 -15.12 -2.22
C LYS A 46 -0.53 -15.29 -3.67
N SER A 47 -1.33 -15.98 -4.50
CA SER A 47 -1.05 -16.17 -5.93
C SER A 47 -1.62 -15.08 -6.85
N THR A 48 -2.40 -14.13 -6.34
CA THR A 48 -3.05 -13.10 -7.16
C THR A 48 -2.09 -11.97 -7.52
N SER A 49 -2.39 -11.29 -8.62
CA SER A 49 -1.68 -10.08 -9.05
C SER A 49 -1.73 -8.98 -7.98
N GLY A 50 -2.90 -8.79 -7.34
CA GLY A 50 -3.06 -7.80 -6.28
C GLY A 50 -2.17 -8.09 -5.07
N TYR A 51 -2.00 -9.35 -4.68
CA TYR A 51 -1.11 -9.71 -3.57
C TYR A 51 0.35 -9.48 -3.93
N ARG A 52 0.79 -9.93 -5.11
CA ARG A 52 2.16 -9.70 -5.60
C ARG A 52 2.49 -8.23 -5.69
N LYS A 53 1.54 -7.39 -6.14
CA LYS A 53 1.71 -5.93 -6.15
C LYS A 53 2.03 -5.39 -4.77
N ILE A 54 1.30 -5.82 -3.73
CA ILE A 54 1.55 -5.39 -2.34
C ILE A 54 2.89 -5.93 -1.86
N GLU A 55 3.22 -7.19 -2.14
CA GLU A 55 4.51 -7.80 -1.78
C GLU A 55 5.69 -7.05 -2.42
N SER A 56 5.64 -6.77 -3.72
CA SER A 56 6.64 -5.97 -4.44
C SER A 56 6.75 -4.56 -3.89
N PHE A 57 5.63 -3.93 -3.54
CA PHE A 57 5.63 -2.62 -2.90
C PHE A 57 6.30 -2.65 -1.52
N CYS A 58 6.01 -3.65 -0.68
CA CYS A 58 6.65 -3.83 0.62
C CYS A 58 8.16 -4.11 0.48
N LEU A 59 8.54 -4.97 -0.47
CA LEU A 59 9.95 -5.21 -0.79
C LEU A 59 10.66 -3.93 -1.20
N GLN A 60 9.98 -3.03 -1.91
CA GLN A 60 10.56 -1.75 -2.20
C GLN A 60 10.67 -0.85 -0.99
N ALA A 61 9.61 -0.72 -0.20
CA ALA A 61 9.65 0.07 1.03
C ALA A 61 10.85 -0.34 1.89
N ILE A 62 11.10 -1.64 2.04
CA ILE A 62 12.26 -2.18 2.75
C ILE A 62 13.59 -1.75 2.12
N ARG A 63 13.72 -1.78 0.79
CA ARG A 63 14.96 -1.37 0.09
C ARG A 63 15.30 0.11 0.29
N ASP A 64 14.28 0.94 0.47
CA ASP A 64 14.42 2.38 0.70
C ASP A 64 14.30 2.73 2.20
N ASP A 65 14.58 1.76 3.08
CA ASP A 65 14.66 1.91 4.55
C ASP A 65 13.34 2.27 5.26
N PHE A 66 12.20 1.80 4.74
CA PHE A 66 10.88 1.92 5.37
C PHE A 66 10.38 0.57 5.92
N ASP A 67 10.12 0.54 7.22
CA ASP A 67 9.50 -0.62 7.89
C ASP A 67 7.98 -0.71 7.66
N TYR A 68 7.37 0.40 7.27
CA TYR A 68 5.93 0.54 7.15
C TYR A 68 5.50 0.98 5.75
N ALA A 69 4.37 0.44 5.33
CA ALA A 69 3.75 0.67 4.05
C ALA A 69 2.27 1.01 4.23
N TRP A 70 1.71 1.81 3.33
CA TRP A 70 0.28 2.09 3.28
C TRP A 70 -0.30 1.82 1.90
N VAL A 71 -1.36 1.01 1.87
CA VAL A 71 -2.12 0.66 0.65
C VAL A 71 -3.61 0.76 0.98
N ASP A 72 -4.34 1.63 0.29
CA ASP A 72 -5.75 1.93 0.59
C ASP A 72 -6.65 0.69 0.55
N THR A 73 -6.35 -0.27 -0.34
CA THR A 73 -7.15 -1.49 -0.52
C THR A 73 -7.14 -2.40 0.69
N CYS A 74 -5.99 -2.54 1.38
CA CYS A 74 -5.85 -3.44 2.53
C CYS A 74 -5.69 -2.74 3.88
N CYS A 75 -5.29 -1.47 3.93
CA CYS A 75 -5.10 -0.71 5.17
C CYS A 75 -6.37 -0.05 5.70
N ILE A 76 -7.42 0.01 4.88
CA ILE A 76 -8.74 0.54 5.25
C ILE A 76 -9.75 -0.61 5.26
N ASP A 77 -10.47 -0.77 6.37
CA ASP A 77 -11.65 -1.63 6.37
C ASP A 77 -12.81 -0.93 5.61
N LYS A 78 -12.88 -1.16 4.31
CA LYS A 78 -13.95 -0.62 3.44
C LYS A 78 -15.34 -1.20 3.75
N LYS A 79 -15.48 -2.21 4.62
CA LYS A 79 -16.77 -2.74 5.06
C LYS A 79 -17.30 -2.04 6.31
N ASP A 80 -16.47 -1.33 7.05
CA ASP A 80 -16.90 -0.42 8.11
C ASP A 80 -17.23 0.95 7.50
N PRO A 81 -18.51 1.38 7.46
CA PRO A 81 -18.88 2.66 6.88
C PRO A 81 -18.30 3.87 7.63
N THR A 82 -18.05 3.71 8.93
CA THR A 82 -17.44 4.75 9.77
C THR A 82 -15.98 4.93 9.35
N GLU A 83 -15.22 3.83 9.32
CA GLU A 83 -13.82 3.85 8.91
C GLU A 83 -13.68 4.33 7.46
N LEU A 84 -14.53 3.86 6.54
CA LEU A 84 -14.50 4.28 5.15
C LEU A 84 -14.75 5.79 5.00
N SER A 85 -15.74 6.34 5.72
CA SER A 85 -16.02 7.78 5.70
C SER A 85 -14.86 8.59 6.27
N GLU A 86 -14.29 8.16 7.40
CA GLU A 86 -13.12 8.81 7.99
C GLU A 86 -11.90 8.75 7.06
N ALA A 87 -11.66 7.61 6.43
CA ALA A 87 -10.57 7.43 5.47
C ALA A 87 -10.75 8.35 4.26
N ILE A 88 -11.95 8.46 3.68
CA ILE A 88 -12.20 9.40 2.57
C ILE A 88 -11.87 10.85 2.96
N ASN A 89 -12.25 11.27 4.17
CA ASN A 89 -12.03 12.62 4.66
C ASN A 89 -10.58 12.90 5.09
N SER A 90 -9.78 11.85 5.34
CA SER A 90 -8.40 11.97 5.85
C SER A 90 -7.33 11.42 4.92
N MET A 91 -7.69 10.77 3.81
CA MET A 91 -6.75 10.10 2.89
C MET A 91 -5.68 11.07 2.37
N PHE A 92 -6.05 12.31 2.05
CA PHE A 92 -5.07 13.32 1.61
C PHE A 92 -3.96 13.53 2.65
N ARG A 93 -4.28 13.45 3.94
CA ARG A 93 -3.33 13.60 5.04
C ARG A 93 -2.38 12.41 5.09
N TRP A 94 -2.87 11.19 4.85
CA TRP A 94 -2.02 10.00 4.74
C TRP A 94 -1.04 10.10 3.57
N TYR A 95 -1.45 10.66 2.43
CA TYR A 95 -0.52 10.95 1.35
C TYR A 95 0.49 12.04 1.73
N GLN A 96 0.02 13.14 2.33
CA GLN A 96 0.88 14.26 2.72
C GLN A 96 1.94 13.87 3.75
N MET A 97 1.60 12.99 4.69
CA MET A 97 2.49 12.56 5.79
C MET A 97 3.39 11.38 5.41
N SER A 98 3.16 10.75 4.24
CA SER A 98 4.05 9.70 3.75
C SER A 98 5.45 10.26 3.47
N SER A 99 6.47 9.44 3.73
CA SER A 99 7.85 9.83 3.43
C SER A 99 8.17 9.74 1.94
N VAL A 100 7.49 8.82 1.24
CA VAL A 100 7.62 8.61 -0.20
C VAL A 100 6.32 8.05 -0.75
N CYS A 101 5.96 8.46 -1.96
CA CYS A 101 4.82 7.95 -2.70
C CYS A 101 5.30 7.20 -3.94
N TYR A 102 5.06 5.90 -3.98
CA TYR A 102 5.32 5.07 -5.16
C TYR A 102 4.07 4.97 -6.00
N VAL A 103 4.26 5.03 -7.32
CA VAL A 103 3.17 4.94 -8.28
C VAL A 103 3.28 3.61 -9.03
N TYR A 104 2.23 2.80 -8.95
CA TYR A 104 2.12 1.55 -9.71
C TYR A 104 1.17 1.75 -10.91
N LEU A 105 1.70 1.54 -12.11
CA LEU A 105 0.98 1.65 -13.39
C LEU A 105 0.94 0.28 -14.06
N SER A 106 -0.20 -0.42 -13.98
CA SER A 106 -0.33 -1.80 -14.46
C SER A 106 -0.26 -1.97 -15.98
N ASP A 107 -0.53 -0.89 -16.72
CA ASP A 107 -0.62 -0.85 -18.18
C ASP A 107 0.65 -0.32 -18.84
N VAL A 108 1.71 -0.08 -18.06
CA VAL A 108 2.99 0.44 -18.55
C VAL A 108 4.04 -0.67 -18.49
N GLU A 109 4.56 -1.04 -19.65
CA GLU A 109 5.73 -1.91 -19.75
C GLU A 109 7.01 -1.08 -19.53
N VAL A 110 7.93 -1.60 -18.72
CA VAL A 110 9.23 -0.95 -18.48
C VAL A 110 10.10 -1.17 -19.71
N ASP A 111 10.40 -0.10 -20.45
CA ASP A 111 11.49 -0.14 -21.45
C ASP A 111 12.82 -0.11 -20.71
N GLU A 112 13.57 -1.23 -20.76
CA GLU A 112 14.90 -1.38 -20.14
C GLU A 112 15.94 -0.33 -20.62
N ARG A 113 15.62 0.43 -21.67
CA ARG A 113 16.46 1.51 -22.22
C ARG A 113 16.09 2.90 -21.67
N GLY A 114 15.02 3.01 -20.90
CA GLY A 114 14.63 4.25 -20.23
C GLY A 114 15.51 4.58 -19.02
N PRO A 115 15.47 5.82 -18.49
CA PRO A 115 16.07 6.11 -17.19
C PRO A 115 15.48 5.16 -16.13
N GLN A 116 16.31 4.69 -15.19
CA GLN A 116 15.90 3.83 -14.06
C GLN A 116 14.99 4.57 -13.06
N THR A 117 13.89 5.14 -13.51
CA THR A 117 12.92 5.80 -12.62
C THR A 117 12.06 4.74 -11.94
N TYR A 118 12.57 4.19 -10.83
CA TYR A 118 11.80 3.66 -9.69
C TYR A 118 10.51 2.90 -10.01
N TYR A 119 10.60 1.89 -10.88
CA TYR A 119 9.50 0.95 -11.11
C TYR A 119 9.73 -0.31 -10.29
N PHE A 120 8.70 -0.72 -9.55
CA PHE A 120 8.67 -1.98 -8.82
C PHE A 120 7.71 -2.90 -9.55
N LEU A 121 8.27 -3.96 -10.14
CA LEU A 121 7.53 -5.06 -10.78
C LEU A 121 6.94 -5.98 -9.72
#